data_AF-A0A4P7WEL1-F1
#
_entry.id   AF-A0A4P7WEL1-F1
#
_cell.length_a   1.000
_cell.length_b   1.000
_cell.length_c   1.000
_cell.angle_alpha   90.00
_cell.angle_beta   90.00
_cell.angle_gamma   90.00
#
_symmetry.space_group_name_H-M   'P 1'
#
loop_
_entity.id
_entity.type
_entity.pdbx_description
1 polymer ?
#
loop_
_entity_poly.entity_id
_entity_poly.type
_entity_poly.pdbx_seq_one_letter_code
_entity_poly.pdbx_strand_id
1 'polypeptide(L)'
;MKIRFGLLWHFYCKNYRVVYALDILLKGYSQVMFQSNSLTGLFFFIGIFWSGCVSGVPQIALGSLLGTFIATLCAYCFTQDKLGLRLGLYGYNGCLVGIALPTFLVISPMLWAWIIFGSALSTFLIFMMRSLGIKQVAILTAPFVFSSWIGIVFSHFLGHCSYLSAPTSSADHNVFLYSSEAIFQSISEVFLKCFSVIIGLAVRLCF
;
A
#
# COMPACT_ATOMS: atom_id res chain seq x y z
N MET A 1 -14.61 24.12 -8.77
CA MET A 1 -13.22 23.91 -8.27
C MET A 1 -12.60 22.58 -8.74
N LYS A 2 -13.27 21.42 -8.57
CA LYS A 2 -12.80 20.10 -9.03
C LYS A 2 -12.34 20.02 -10.51
N ILE A 3 -13.10 20.61 -11.45
CA ILE A 3 -12.83 20.53 -12.90
C ILE A 3 -11.53 21.26 -13.28
N ARG A 4 -11.30 22.46 -12.73
CA ARG A 4 -10.08 23.25 -13.01
C ARG A 4 -8.81 22.56 -12.47
N PHE A 5 -8.88 22.00 -11.26
CA PHE A 5 -7.74 21.29 -10.67
C PHE A 5 -7.36 20.04 -11.47
N GLY A 6 -8.35 19.22 -11.88
CA GLY A 6 -8.11 18.02 -12.68
C GLY A 6 -7.46 18.32 -14.04
N LEU A 7 -7.88 19.39 -14.72
CA LEU A 7 -7.31 19.82 -16.00
C LEU A 7 -5.86 20.31 -15.86
N LEU A 8 -5.58 21.12 -14.84
CA LEU A 8 -4.23 21.58 -14.53
C LEU A 8 -3.30 20.42 -14.17
N TRP A 9 -3.75 19.50 -13.31
CA TRP A 9 -2.99 18.32 -12.93
C TRP A 9 -2.65 17.45 -14.14
N HIS A 10 -3.63 17.19 -15.02
CA HIS A 10 -3.40 16.45 -16.25
C HIS A 10 -2.40 17.14 -17.18
N PHE A 11 -2.49 18.46 -17.30
CA PHE A 11 -1.53 19.27 -18.06
C PHE A 11 -0.12 19.11 -17.48
N TYR A 12 0.08 19.21 -16.17
CA TYR A 12 1.40 19.01 -15.56
C TYR A 12 1.93 17.59 -15.74
N CYS A 13 1.09 16.56 -15.55
CA CYS A 13 1.49 15.17 -15.80
C CYS A 13 1.94 14.94 -17.25
N LYS A 14 1.36 15.65 -18.22
CA LYS A 14 1.77 15.54 -19.63
C LYS A 14 3.12 16.22 -19.91
N ASN A 15 3.41 17.32 -19.22
CA ASN A 15 4.58 18.16 -19.51
C ASN A 15 5.80 17.83 -18.64
N TYR A 16 5.62 17.27 -17.44
CA TYR A 16 6.70 17.02 -16.48
C TYR A 16 6.75 15.57 -16.03
N ARG A 17 7.85 14.86 -16.37
CA ARG A 17 8.05 13.44 -16.05
C ARG A 17 8.00 13.14 -14.55
N VAL A 18 8.52 14.03 -13.72
CA VAL A 18 8.50 13.87 -12.26
C VAL A 18 7.06 13.92 -11.74
N VAL A 19 6.25 14.86 -12.22
CA VAL A 19 4.83 14.97 -11.82
C VAL A 19 4.05 13.74 -12.28
N TYR A 20 4.33 13.23 -13.48
CA TYR A 20 3.75 11.99 -13.97
C TYR A 20 4.12 10.77 -13.10
N ALA A 21 5.38 10.66 -12.68
CA ALA A 21 5.81 9.59 -11.78
C ALA A 21 5.11 9.68 -10.42
N LEU A 22 5.02 10.89 -9.85
CA LEU A 22 4.29 11.13 -8.60
C LEU A 22 2.81 10.79 -8.74
N ASP A 23 2.17 11.14 -9.86
CA ASP A 23 0.77 10.78 -10.14
C ASP A 23 0.55 9.26 -10.09
N ILE A 24 1.43 8.49 -10.73
CA ILE A 24 1.34 7.02 -10.73
C ILE A 24 1.56 6.46 -9.32
N LEU A 25 2.57 6.93 -8.60
CA LEU A 25 2.87 6.45 -7.25
C LEU A 25 1.71 6.74 -6.29
N LEU A 26 1.17 7.96 -6.32
CA LEU A 26 0.02 8.34 -5.51
C LEU A 26 -1.23 7.52 -5.88
N LYS A 27 -1.49 7.28 -7.17
CA LYS A 27 -2.55 6.35 -7.56
C LYS A 27 -2.30 4.93 -7.07
N GLY A 28 -1.05 4.50 -6.98
CA GLY A 28 -0.66 3.26 -6.33
C GLY A 28 -1.16 3.18 -4.89
N TYR A 29 -1.06 4.26 -4.11
CA TYR A 29 -1.63 4.31 -2.75
C TYR A 29 -3.16 4.22 -2.76
N SER A 30 -3.84 4.99 -3.62
CA SER A 30 -5.30 5.03 -3.64
C SER A 30 -5.93 3.73 -4.13
N GLN A 31 -5.22 2.97 -4.97
CA GLN A 31 -5.70 1.70 -5.51
C GLN A 31 -5.82 0.58 -4.48
N VAL A 32 -5.24 0.73 -3.28
CA VAL A 32 -5.50 -0.18 -2.15
C VAL A 32 -7.01 -0.28 -1.86
N MET A 33 -7.74 0.83 -2.04
CA MET A 33 -9.20 0.92 -1.90
C MET A 33 -9.92 1.07 -3.25
N PHE A 34 -9.27 0.61 -4.33
CA PHE A 34 -9.78 0.69 -5.71
C PHE A 34 -10.09 2.10 -6.22
N GLN A 35 -9.38 3.11 -5.69
CA GLN A 35 -9.49 4.49 -6.15
C GLN A 35 -8.32 4.80 -7.09
N SER A 36 -8.58 5.37 -8.27
CA SER A 36 -7.53 5.85 -9.20
C SER A 36 -7.38 7.36 -9.11
N ASN A 37 -7.15 7.87 -7.90
CA ASN A 37 -7.14 9.30 -7.61
C ASN A 37 -5.93 9.68 -6.75
N SER A 38 -5.05 10.49 -7.34
CA SER A 38 -3.77 10.91 -6.74
C SER A 38 -3.95 11.75 -5.47
N LEU A 39 -5.05 12.50 -5.36
CA LEU A 39 -5.35 13.26 -4.13
C LEU A 39 -5.77 12.32 -3.00
N THR A 40 -6.61 11.31 -3.29
CA THR A 40 -6.93 10.23 -2.34
C THR A 40 -5.65 9.51 -1.91
N GLY A 41 -4.77 9.22 -2.87
CA GLY A 41 -3.49 8.57 -2.63
C GLY A 41 -2.58 9.39 -1.73
N LEU A 42 -2.56 10.71 -1.91
CA LEU A 42 -1.81 11.63 -1.06
C LEU A 42 -2.32 11.59 0.38
N PHE A 43 -3.64 11.59 0.59
CA PHE A 43 -4.20 11.46 1.94
C PHE A 43 -3.87 10.12 2.59
N PHE A 44 -3.92 9.02 1.83
CA PHE A 44 -3.50 7.71 2.35
C PHE A 44 -2.02 7.69 2.69
N PHE A 45 -1.16 8.24 1.84
CA PHE A 45 0.27 8.36 2.12
C PHE A 45 0.55 9.17 3.40
N ILE A 46 -0.08 10.34 3.55
CA ILE A 46 0.05 11.17 4.77
C ILE A 46 -0.46 10.41 5.99
N GLY A 47 -1.58 9.71 5.87
CA GLY A 47 -2.12 8.84 6.90
C GLY A 47 -1.08 7.83 7.36
N ILE A 48 -0.60 6.99 6.42
CA ILE A 48 0.43 5.95 6.65
C ILE A 48 1.67 6.54 7.32
N PHE A 49 2.16 7.66 6.80
CA PHE A 49 3.32 8.36 7.36
C PHE A 49 3.09 8.77 8.82
N TRP A 50 1.97 9.43 9.09
CA TRP A 50 1.59 9.87 10.43
C TRP A 50 1.46 8.69 11.40
N SER A 51 0.80 7.59 11.00
CA SER A 51 0.66 6.41 11.85
C SER A 51 2.00 5.73 12.15
N GLY A 52 2.90 5.66 11.17
CA GLY A 52 4.27 5.18 11.38
C GLY A 52 5.00 6.00 12.43
N CYS A 53 4.93 7.33 12.34
CA CYS A 53 5.53 8.24 13.33
C CYS A 53 4.92 8.08 14.73
N VAL A 54 3.59 8.12 14.85
CA VAL A 54 2.89 8.05 16.14
C VAL A 54 3.01 6.68 16.79
N SER A 55 3.05 5.60 16.00
CA SER A 55 3.25 4.24 16.53
C SER A 55 4.70 3.92 16.89
N GLY A 56 5.65 4.84 16.64
CA GLY A 56 7.08 4.59 16.84
C GLY A 56 7.71 3.61 15.83
N VAL A 57 7.05 3.34 14.70
CA VAL A 57 7.50 2.43 13.63
C VAL A 57 7.56 3.18 12.28
N PRO A 58 8.47 4.15 12.10
CA PRO A 58 8.59 4.93 10.87
C PRO A 58 8.95 4.08 9.63
N GLN A 59 9.46 2.87 9.85
CA GLN A 59 9.77 1.89 8.81
C GLN A 59 8.55 1.53 7.96
N ILE A 60 7.33 1.61 8.51
CA ILE A 60 6.09 1.37 7.77
C ILE A 60 5.93 2.38 6.63
N ALA A 61 6.18 3.66 6.91
CA ALA A 61 6.04 4.73 5.91
C ALA A 61 7.12 4.67 4.83
N LEU A 62 8.36 4.40 5.24
CA LEU A 62 9.48 4.23 4.33
C LEU A 62 9.33 2.94 3.50
N GLY A 63 8.85 1.87 4.13
CA GLY A 63 8.55 0.59 3.50
C GLY A 63 7.44 0.72 2.47
N SER A 64 6.33 1.39 2.79
CA SER A 64 5.22 1.64 1.84
C SER A 64 5.69 2.42 0.62
N LEU A 65 6.54 3.44 0.82
CA LEU A 65 7.11 4.23 -0.26
C LEU A 65 8.03 3.40 -1.15
N LEU A 66 8.99 2.70 -0.53
CA LEU A 66 9.92 1.83 -1.25
C LEU A 66 9.17 0.73 -2.01
N GLY A 67 8.23 0.06 -1.36
CA GLY A 67 7.47 -1.02 -1.96
C GLY A 67 6.61 -0.57 -3.13
N THR A 68 5.90 0.56 -2.99
CA THR A 68 5.14 1.17 -4.10
C THR A 68 6.05 1.52 -5.27
N PHE A 69 7.22 2.10 -4.99
CA PHE A 69 8.19 2.47 -6.00
C PHE A 69 8.76 1.26 -6.73
N ILE A 70 9.23 0.25 -6.01
CA ILE A 70 9.79 -0.98 -6.59
C ILE A 70 8.75 -1.74 -7.41
N ALA A 71 7.54 -1.90 -6.91
CA ALA A 71 6.45 -2.56 -7.63
C ALA A 71 6.08 -1.82 -8.92
N THR A 72 6.05 -0.48 -8.89
CA THR A 72 5.79 0.36 -10.05
C THR A 72 6.94 0.30 -11.06
N LEU A 73 8.18 0.32 -10.60
CA LEU A 73 9.38 0.20 -11.44
C LEU A 73 9.44 -1.17 -12.12
N CYS A 74 9.17 -2.24 -11.37
CA CYS A 74 9.04 -3.59 -11.91
C CYS A 74 7.99 -3.61 -13.04
N ALA A 75 6.82 -3.02 -12.80
CA ALA A 75 5.78 -2.95 -13.82
C ALA A 75 6.26 -2.19 -15.06
N TYR A 76 6.93 -1.05 -14.88
CA TYR A 76 7.47 -0.27 -15.98
C TYR A 76 8.44 -1.08 -16.87
N CYS A 77 9.21 -2.00 -16.29
CA CYS A 77 10.13 -2.87 -17.02
C CYS A 77 9.43 -4.04 -17.75
N PHE A 78 8.39 -4.63 -17.15
CA PHE A 78 7.81 -5.89 -17.65
C PHE A 78 6.45 -5.75 -18.34
N THR A 79 5.62 -4.75 -18.00
CA THR A 79 4.26 -4.64 -18.53
C THR A 79 4.20 -3.80 -19.81
N GLN A 80 3.36 -4.24 -20.75
CA GLN A 80 2.94 -3.43 -21.90
C GLN A 80 1.64 -2.66 -21.61
N ASP A 81 0.98 -2.93 -20.48
CA ASP A 81 -0.25 -2.24 -20.06
C ASP A 81 0.04 -0.85 -19.48
N LYS A 82 0.25 0.10 -20.39
CA LYS A 82 0.47 1.52 -20.04
C LYS A 82 -0.74 2.13 -19.34
N LEU A 83 -1.95 1.66 -19.62
CA LEU A 83 -3.16 2.19 -19.00
C LEU A 83 -3.24 1.75 -17.55
N GLY A 84 -3.04 0.45 -17.26
CA GLY A 84 -3.02 -0.06 -15.89
C GLY A 84 -1.92 0.59 -15.04
N LEU A 85 -0.75 0.84 -15.64
CA LEU A 85 0.33 1.59 -14.98
C LEU A 85 -0.10 3.03 -14.63
N ARG A 86 -0.76 3.74 -15.56
CA ARG A 86 -1.31 5.09 -15.32
C ARG A 86 -2.45 5.16 -14.32
N LEU A 87 -3.14 4.04 -14.10
CA LEU A 87 -4.18 3.89 -13.09
C LEU A 87 -3.62 3.44 -11.73
N GLY A 88 -2.30 3.18 -11.62
CA GLY A 88 -1.67 2.74 -10.37
C GLY A 88 -1.89 1.25 -10.03
N LEU A 89 -2.40 0.43 -10.96
CA LEU A 89 -2.81 -0.96 -10.70
C LEU A 89 -1.66 -1.90 -10.31
N TYR A 90 -0.42 -1.48 -10.52
CA TYR A 90 0.76 -2.27 -10.22
C TYR A 90 1.54 -1.79 -8.98
N GLY A 91 1.14 -0.66 -8.37
CA GLY A 91 1.85 -0.10 -7.22
C GLY A 91 1.29 -0.56 -5.87
N TYR A 92 -0.03 -0.76 -5.78
CA TYR A 92 -0.71 -0.94 -4.49
C TYR A 92 -0.35 -2.23 -3.75
N ASN A 93 -0.11 -3.33 -4.46
CA ASN A 93 0.35 -4.57 -3.82
C ASN A 93 1.75 -4.37 -3.20
N GLY A 94 2.63 -3.62 -3.87
CA GLY A 94 3.93 -3.23 -3.33
C GLY A 94 3.81 -2.34 -2.09
N CYS A 95 2.87 -1.39 -2.10
CA CYS A 95 2.55 -0.55 -0.94
C CYS A 95 2.22 -1.42 0.29
N LEU A 96 1.30 -2.37 0.13
CA LEU A 96 0.88 -3.26 1.22
C LEU A 96 2.00 -4.18 1.71
N VAL A 97 2.86 -4.70 0.82
CA VAL A 97 4.06 -5.46 1.22
C VAL A 97 4.96 -4.58 2.11
N GLY A 98 5.19 -3.35 1.67
CA GLY A 98 6.00 -2.36 2.38
C GLY A 98 5.44 -1.93 3.74
N ILE A 99 4.12 -2.10 3.96
CA ILE A 99 3.48 -1.86 5.25
C ILE A 99 3.51 -3.11 6.13
N ALA A 100 3.18 -4.28 5.56
CA ALA A 100 3.02 -5.52 6.30
C ALA A 100 4.34 -6.01 6.90
N LEU A 101 5.42 -6.03 6.12
CA LEU A 101 6.69 -6.57 6.59
C LEU A 101 7.24 -5.82 7.82
N PRO A 102 7.35 -4.47 7.85
CA PRO A 102 7.78 -3.76 9.05
C PRO A 102 6.74 -3.76 10.19
N THR A 103 5.50 -4.20 9.91
CA THR A 103 4.48 -4.39 10.96
C THR A 103 4.71 -5.69 11.73
N PHE A 104 5.19 -6.75 11.07
CA PHE A 104 5.35 -8.08 11.68
C PHE A 104 6.81 -8.48 11.95
N LEU A 105 7.78 -7.83 11.31
CA LEU A 105 9.20 -8.13 11.43
C LEU A 105 9.97 -6.95 12.04
N VAL A 106 10.93 -7.27 12.90
CA VAL A 106 11.85 -6.26 13.45
C VAL A 106 12.76 -5.70 12.35
N ILE A 107 13.16 -4.43 12.52
CA ILE A 107 14.07 -3.76 11.59
C ILE A 107 15.39 -4.52 11.46
N SER A 108 15.73 -4.88 10.23
CA SER A 108 16.99 -5.51 9.86
C SER A 108 17.31 -5.20 8.39
N PRO A 109 18.56 -5.38 7.93
CA PRO A 109 18.86 -5.32 6.50
C PRO A 109 18.02 -6.31 5.68
N MET A 110 17.71 -7.48 6.26
CA MET A 110 16.89 -8.51 5.64
C MET A 110 15.45 -8.06 5.42
N LEU A 111 14.86 -7.28 6.34
CA LEU A 111 13.55 -6.67 6.16
C LEU A 111 13.49 -5.85 4.87
N TRP A 112 14.47 -4.98 4.64
CA TRP A 112 14.50 -4.13 3.44
C TRP A 112 14.71 -4.94 2.16
N ALA A 113 15.56 -5.96 2.21
CA ALA A 113 15.71 -6.90 1.10
C ALA A 113 14.38 -7.59 0.75
N TRP A 114 13.62 -8.01 1.77
CA TRP A 114 12.28 -8.58 1.59
C TRP A 114 11.25 -7.59 1.07
N ILE A 115 11.30 -6.32 1.49
CA ILE A 115 10.42 -5.28 0.93
C ILE A 115 10.68 -5.15 -0.58
N ILE A 116 11.95 -5.03 -0.99
CA ILE A 116 12.31 -4.92 -2.41
C ILE A 116 11.87 -6.17 -3.18
N PHE A 117 12.26 -7.35 -2.71
CA PHE A 117 11.95 -8.61 -3.38
C PHE A 117 10.44 -8.89 -3.42
N GLY A 118 9.76 -8.77 -2.27
CA GLY A 118 8.33 -9.03 -2.14
C GLY A 118 7.47 -8.05 -2.94
N SER A 119 7.85 -6.76 -3.00
CA SER A 119 7.15 -5.79 -3.84
C SER A 119 7.35 -6.09 -5.33
N ALA A 120 8.56 -6.44 -5.77
CA ALA A 120 8.82 -6.86 -7.15
C ALA A 120 8.07 -8.15 -7.51
N LEU A 121 8.08 -9.14 -6.61
CA LEU A 121 7.35 -10.40 -6.74
C LEU A 121 5.85 -10.17 -6.87
N SER A 122 5.27 -9.28 -6.05
CA SER A 122 3.84 -8.98 -6.11
C SER A 122 3.40 -8.47 -7.49
N THR A 123 4.20 -7.60 -8.12
CA THR A 123 3.97 -7.14 -9.49
C THR A 123 4.24 -8.23 -10.51
N PHE A 124 5.29 -9.02 -10.32
CA PHE A 124 5.63 -10.13 -11.21
C PHE A 124 4.51 -11.17 -11.28
N LEU A 125 3.86 -11.48 -10.15
CA LEU A 125 2.70 -12.36 -10.10
C LEU A 125 1.53 -11.82 -10.93
N ILE A 126 1.28 -10.50 -10.87
CA ILE A 126 0.28 -9.86 -11.74
C ILE A 126 0.64 -10.09 -13.21
N PHE A 127 1.90 -9.84 -13.58
CA PHE A 127 2.38 -10.06 -14.96
C PHE A 127 2.18 -11.52 -15.40
N MET A 128 2.60 -12.48 -14.59
CA MET A 128 2.44 -13.91 -14.87
C MET A 128 0.97 -14.29 -15.07
N MET A 129 0.07 -13.86 -14.18
CA MET A 129 -1.36 -14.12 -14.31
C MET A 129 -1.95 -13.53 -15.60
N ARG A 130 -1.56 -12.29 -15.97
CA ARG A 130 -2.00 -11.65 -17.21
C ARG A 130 -1.45 -12.37 -18.45
N SER A 131 -0.21 -12.85 -18.40
CA SER A 131 0.42 -13.64 -19.48
C SER A 131 -0.27 -14.98 -19.70
N LEU A 132 -0.80 -15.60 -18.64
CA LEU A 132 -1.57 -16.85 -18.70
C LEU A 132 -3.03 -16.67 -19.18
N GLY A 133 -3.40 -15.47 -19.64
CA GLY A 133 -4.72 -15.19 -20.20
C GLY A 133 -5.78 -14.78 -19.18
N ILE A 134 -5.43 -14.63 -17.89
CA ILE A 134 -6.36 -14.18 -16.84
C ILE A 134 -6.52 -12.66 -16.92
N LYS A 135 -7.25 -12.19 -17.95
CA LYS A 135 -7.39 -10.76 -18.26
C LYS A 135 -8.61 -10.10 -17.61
N GLN A 136 -9.66 -10.87 -17.34
CA GLN A 136 -10.96 -10.35 -16.89
C GLN A 136 -11.17 -10.46 -15.37
N VAL A 137 -10.30 -11.19 -14.66
CA VAL A 137 -10.40 -11.34 -13.21
C VAL A 137 -9.66 -10.21 -12.53
N ALA A 138 -10.29 -9.63 -11.50
CA ALA A 138 -9.64 -8.72 -10.58
C ALA A 138 -8.64 -9.51 -9.74
N ILE A 139 -7.35 -9.17 -9.86
CA ILE A 139 -6.28 -9.86 -9.12
C ILE A 139 -6.29 -9.48 -7.64
N LEU A 140 -6.94 -8.36 -7.29
CA LEU A 140 -7.10 -7.84 -5.93
C LEU A 140 -5.74 -7.84 -5.19
N THR A 141 -5.78 -8.04 -3.88
CA THR A 141 -4.60 -8.02 -3.01
C THR A 141 -3.95 -9.40 -2.84
N ALA A 142 -4.35 -10.41 -3.62
CA ALA A 142 -3.76 -11.75 -3.54
C ALA A 142 -2.23 -11.78 -3.76
N PRO A 143 -1.65 -11.02 -4.72
CA PRO A 143 -0.20 -10.96 -4.89
C PRO A 143 0.53 -10.40 -3.67
N PHE A 144 -0.05 -9.39 -3.01
CA PHE A 144 0.45 -8.86 -1.74
C PHE A 144 0.48 -9.93 -0.65
N VAL A 145 -0.65 -10.63 -0.43
CA VAL A 145 -0.78 -11.64 0.63
C VAL A 145 0.27 -12.73 0.42
N PHE A 146 0.35 -13.27 -0.80
CA PHE A 146 1.30 -14.32 -1.13
C PHE A 146 2.76 -13.90 -0.93
N SER A 147 3.13 -12.71 -1.42
CA SER A 147 4.50 -12.21 -1.32
C SER A 147 4.91 -11.94 0.14
N SER A 148 3.98 -11.40 0.94
CA SER A 148 4.23 -11.12 2.36
C SER A 148 4.34 -12.39 3.19
N TRP A 149 3.51 -13.40 2.91
CA TRP A 149 3.61 -14.72 3.56
C TRP A 149 4.96 -15.37 3.33
N ILE A 150 5.47 -15.35 2.09
CA ILE A 150 6.81 -15.85 1.79
C ILE A 150 7.85 -15.13 2.65
N GLY A 151 7.83 -13.79 2.68
CA GLY A 151 8.80 -13.03 3.46
C GLY A 151 8.76 -13.32 4.97
N ILE A 152 7.56 -13.40 5.54
CA ILE A 152 7.34 -13.65 6.98
C ILE A 152 7.76 -15.08 7.36
N VAL A 153 7.29 -16.09 6.60
CA VAL A 153 7.56 -17.51 6.84
C VAL A 153 9.03 -17.83 6.59
N PHE A 154 9.63 -17.30 5.53
CA PHE A 154 11.04 -17.53 5.26
C PHE A 154 11.95 -16.89 6.31
N SER A 155 11.59 -15.71 6.80
CA SER A 155 12.29 -15.10 7.94
C SER A 155 12.22 -15.97 9.20
N HIS A 156 11.20 -16.84 9.31
CA HIS A 156 10.97 -17.68 10.50
C HIS A 156 11.93 -18.84 10.50
N PHE A 157 12.02 -19.51 9.35
CA PHE A 157 12.94 -20.63 9.17
C PHE A 157 14.40 -20.22 9.24
N LEU A 158 14.73 -18.98 8.85
CA LEU A 158 16.10 -18.50 8.87
C LEU A 158 16.56 -17.94 10.23
N GLY A 159 15.68 -17.77 11.21
CA GLY A 159 16.03 -17.24 12.54
C GLY A 159 16.59 -15.80 12.55
N HIS A 160 16.54 -15.09 11.41
CA HIS A 160 17.21 -13.80 11.23
C HIS A 160 16.36 -12.58 11.64
N CYS A 161 15.08 -12.76 11.96
CA CYS A 161 14.21 -11.66 12.38
C CYS A 161 13.42 -12.05 13.63
N SER A 162 13.52 -11.25 14.68
CA SER A 162 12.57 -11.29 15.78
C SER A 162 11.19 -10.85 15.27
N TYR A 163 10.15 -11.54 15.71
CA TYR A 163 8.76 -11.24 15.37
C TYR A 163 8.20 -10.21 16.33
N LEU A 164 7.44 -9.25 15.80
CA LEU A 164 6.53 -8.48 16.63
C LEU A 164 5.30 -9.35 16.89
N SER A 165 5.00 -9.59 18.17
CA SER A 165 3.84 -10.39 18.57
C SER A 165 2.55 -9.82 17.99
N ALA A 166 1.66 -10.69 17.53
CA ALA A 166 0.30 -10.26 17.21
C ALA A 166 -0.36 -9.66 18.47
N PRO A 167 -1.10 -8.56 18.36
CA PRO A 167 -1.80 -7.99 19.51
C PRO A 167 -2.78 -9.02 20.09
N THR A 168 -2.65 -9.33 21.38
CA THR A 168 -3.57 -10.19 22.12
C THR A 168 -4.71 -9.33 22.67
N SER A 169 -5.96 -9.66 22.34
CA SER A 169 -7.12 -8.95 22.87
C SER A 169 -7.39 -9.36 24.34
N SER A 170 -7.42 -8.39 25.24
CA SER A 170 -8.14 -8.51 26.52
C SER A 170 -9.61 -8.16 26.28
N ALA A 171 -10.53 -8.96 26.80
CA ALA A 171 -11.97 -8.75 26.61
C ALA A 171 -12.47 -7.54 27.41
N ASP A 172 -12.60 -6.38 26.76
CA ASP A 172 -13.26 -5.20 27.33
C ASP A 172 -14.75 -5.20 26.99
N HIS A 173 -15.61 -5.26 28.01
CA HIS A 173 -17.06 -5.42 27.88
C HIS A 173 -17.84 -4.14 27.48
N ASN A 174 -17.16 -3.03 27.16
CA ASN A 174 -17.80 -1.74 26.87
C ASN A 174 -18.03 -1.50 25.36
N VAL A 175 -18.69 -2.43 24.69
CA VAL A 175 -18.88 -2.46 23.22
C VAL A 175 -19.57 -1.20 22.63
N PHE A 176 -20.40 -0.51 23.41
CA PHE A 176 -21.25 0.57 22.90
C PHE A 176 -20.57 1.95 22.80
N LEU A 177 -19.53 2.21 23.59
CA LEU A 177 -18.83 3.51 23.60
C LEU A 177 -17.74 3.62 22.51
N TYR A 178 -17.36 2.51 21.88
CA TYR A 178 -16.30 2.45 20.87
C TYR A 178 -16.80 2.40 19.41
N SER A 179 -18.11 2.53 19.16
CA SER A 179 -18.67 2.20 17.84
C SER A 179 -18.10 3.03 16.68
N SER A 180 -17.93 4.35 16.84
CA SER A 180 -17.37 5.21 15.78
C SER A 180 -15.87 4.97 15.57
N GLU A 181 -15.11 4.87 16.65
CA GLU A 181 -13.66 4.57 16.59
C GLU A 181 -13.39 3.20 16.00
N ALA A 182 -14.21 2.19 16.32
CA ALA A 182 -14.12 0.85 15.77
C ALA A 182 -14.39 0.83 14.25
N ILE A 183 -15.33 1.66 13.75
CA ILE A 183 -15.56 1.81 12.30
C ILE A 183 -14.31 2.39 11.63
N PHE A 184 -13.76 3.48 12.17
CA PHE A 184 -12.56 4.09 11.59
C PHE A 184 -11.35 3.15 11.68
N GLN A 185 -11.20 2.41 12.78
CA GLN A 185 -10.19 1.36 12.92
C GLN A 185 -10.36 0.27 11.87
N SER A 186 -11.58 -0.22 11.63
CA SER A 186 -11.83 -1.27 10.65
C SER A 186 -11.43 -0.85 9.23
N ILE A 187 -11.73 0.39 8.83
CA ILE A 187 -11.31 0.93 7.52
C ILE A 187 -9.79 1.09 7.47
N SER A 188 -9.20 1.48 8.59
CA SER A 188 -7.77 1.72 8.77
C SER A 188 -6.93 0.44 8.68
N GLU A 189 -7.44 -0.67 9.23
CA GLU A 189 -6.80 -1.99 9.21
C GLU A 189 -6.64 -2.58 7.80
N VAL A 190 -7.28 -2.02 6.78
CA VAL A 190 -6.95 -2.36 5.38
C VAL A 190 -5.49 -2.02 5.06
N PHE A 191 -4.92 -1.03 5.73
CA PHE A 191 -3.49 -0.69 5.70
C PHE A 191 -2.73 -1.25 6.93
N LEU A 192 -3.31 -2.20 7.67
CA LEU A 192 -2.70 -2.89 8.84
C LEU A 192 -2.33 -1.98 10.01
N LYS A 193 -2.95 -0.78 10.10
CA LYS A 193 -2.72 0.18 11.19
C LYS A 193 -3.98 0.96 11.51
N CYS A 194 -4.12 1.36 12.77
CA CYS A 194 -5.17 2.26 13.26
C CYS A 194 -4.91 3.72 12.83
N PHE A 195 -5.82 4.31 12.05
CA PHE A 195 -5.83 5.73 11.65
C PHE A 195 -7.12 6.39 12.13
N SER A 196 -7.31 6.51 13.46
CA SER A 196 -8.62 6.89 14.01
C SER A 196 -9.19 8.23 13.47
N VAL A 197 -8.36 9.23 13.15
CA VAL A 197 -8.86 10.57 12.76
C VAL A 197 -8.63 10.95 11.29
N ILE A 198 -7.51 10.52 10.67
CA ILE A 198 -7.10 11.03 9.35
C ILE A 198 -7.82 10.29 8.20
N ILE A 199 -8.08 8.99 8.34
CA ILE A 199 -8.82 8.22 7.32
C ILE A 199 -10.30 8.62 7.28
N GLY A 200 -10.91 8.95 8.41
CA GLY A 200 -12.28 9.46 8.43
C GLY A 200 -12.45 10.73 7.59
N LEU A 201 -11.45 11.63 7.61
CA LEU A 201 -11.43 12.83 6.77
C LEU A 201 -11.14 12.48 5.30
N ALA A 202 -10.16 11.60 5.04
CA ALA A 202 -9.77 11.20 3.69
C ALA A 202 -10.92 10.48 2.94
N VAL A 203 -11.59 9.54 3.59
CA VAL A 203 -12.74 8.81 3.04
C VAL A 203 -13.90 9.77 2.80
N ARG A 204 -14.22 10.67 3.75
CA ARG A 204 -15.31 11.66 3.59
C ARG A 204 -15.05 12.72 2.52
N LEU A 205 -13.79 13.00 2.18
CA LEU A 205 -13.43 13.95 1.12
C LEU A 205 -13.32 13.29 -0.27
N CYS A 206 -13.19 11.96 -0.30
CA CYS A 206 -12.98 11.20 -1.54
C CYS A 206 -14.25 10.50 -2.06
N PHE A 207 -15.23 10.23 -1.19
CA PHE A 207 -16.57 9.74 -1.53
C PHE A 207 -17.61 10.86 -1.36
#